data_AF-A0A7W0XPV3-F1
#
_entry.id   AF-A0A7W0XPV3-F1
#
_cell.length_a   1.000
_cell.length_b   1.000
_cell.length_c   1.000
_cell.angle_alpha   90.00
_cell.angle_beta   90.00
_cell.angle_gamma   90.00
#
_symmetry.space_group_name_H-M   'P 1'
#
loop_
_entity.id
_entity.type
_entity.pdbx_description
1 polymer ?
#
loop_
_entity_poly.entity_id
_entity_poly.type
_entity_poly.pdbx_seq_one_letter_code
_entity_poly.pdbx_strand_id
1 'polypeptide(L)'
;MTRPHTLAEVASRRKAGYSYSLLLREFLDEFYRELRVGAAAALIAEVPEALPSPEEHAFLGAVGEHLALRWNLAVPAWTDDRSRFLRRPYFTTPIEG
;
A
#
# COMPACT_ATOMS: atom_id res chain seq x y z
N MET A 1 13.71 -12.86 8.11
CA MET A 1 12.65 -11.84 8.22
C MET A 1 11.34 -12.43 7.75
N THR A 2 10.26 -12.24 8.49
CA THR A 2 8.90 -12.65 8.09
C THR A 2 8.33 -11.63 7.10
N ARG A 3 7.43 -12.02 6.19
CA ARG A 3 6.77 -11.10 5.24
C ARG A 3 5.94 -10.03 5.96
N PRO A 4 5.77 -8.81 5.40
CA PRO A 4 4.86 -7.82 5.97
C PRO A 4 3.41 -8.26 5.77
N HIS A 5 2.62 -8.23 6.85
CA HIS A 5 1.22 -8.66 6.79
C HIS A 5 0.28 -7.51 6.44
N THR A 6 0.59 -6.27 6.83
CA THR A 6 -0.27 -5.10 6.60
C THR A 6 0.46 -4.00 5.80
N LEU A 7 -0.29 -3.07 5.19
CA LEU A 7 0.31 -1.88 4.59
C LEU A 7 1.01 -0.98 5.63
N ALA A 8 0.57 -1.01 6.89
CA ALA A 8 1.25 -0.33 7.97
C ALA A 8 2.64 -0.93 8.26
N GLU A 9 2.77 -2.26 8.23
CA GLU A 9 4.07 -2.92 8.33
C GLU A 9 4.98 -2.61 7.13
N VAL A 10 4.42 -2.52 5.92
CA VAL A 10 5.18 -2.07 4.73
C VAL A 10 5.78 -0.70 4.99
N ALA A 11 4.99 0.26 5.49
CA ALA A 11 5.47 1.62 5.75
C ALA A 11 6.54 1.67 6.85
N SER A 12 6.29 1.00 7.98
CA SER A 12 7.22 0.95 9.11
C SER A 12 8.58 0.37 8.72
N ARG A 13 8.58 -0.76 7.99
CA ARG A 13 9.81 -1.39 7.51
C ARG A 13 10.49 -0.57 6.41
N ARG A 14 9.72 0.07 5.53
CA ARG A 14 10.31 0.98 4.53
C ARG A 14 11.08 2.12 5.20
N LYS A 15 10.55 2.70 6.28
CA LYS A 15 11.27 3.72 7.08
C LYS A 15 12.54 3.19 7.74
N ALA A 16 12.57 1.91 8.10
CA ALA A 16 13.77 1.23 8.60
C ALA A 16 14.83 0.94 7.50
N GLY A 17 14.59 1.36 6.25
CA GLY A 17 15.58 1.27 5.15
C GLY A 17 15.43 0.05 4.24
N TYR A 18 14.40 -0.79 4.45
CA TYR A 18 14.14 -1.93 3.58
C TYR A 18 13.56 -1.53 2.22
N SER A 19 13.73 -2.39 1.22
CA SER A 19 13.27 -2.16 -0.15
C SER A 19 11.75 -2.08 -0.24
N TYR A 20 11.22 -0.94 -0.72
CA TYR A 20 9.78 -0.71 -0.86
C TYR A 20 9.10 -1.72 -1.80
N SER A 21 9.69 -1.95 -2.98
CA SER A 21 9.11 -2.85 -3.99
C SER A 21 9.06 -4.30 -3.52
N LEU A 22 10.08 -4.75 -2.79
CA LEU A 22 10.10 -6.09 -2.20
C LEU A 22 9.03 -6.23 -1.11
N LEU A 23 8.96 -5.26 -0.19
CA LEU A 23 7.95 -5.27 0.89
C LEU A 23 6.54 -5.26 0.33
N LEU A 24 6.26 -4.42 -0.68
CA LEU A 24 4.95 -4.32 -1.28
C LEU A 24 4.56 -5.61 -2.01
N ARG A 25 5.50 -6.23 -2.73
CA ARG A 25 5.27 -7.54 -3.37
C ARG A 25 4.92 -8.62 -2.36
N GLU A 26 5.70 -8.72 -1.28
CA GLU A 26 5.45 -9.71 -0.23
C GLU A 26 4.12 -9.46 0.48
N PHE A 27 3.75 -8.20 0.73
CA PHE A 27 2.43 -7.85 1.26
C PHE A 27 1.31 -8.29 0.32
N LEU A 28 1.44 -8.09 -0.99
CA LEU A 28 0.41 -8.49 -1.96
C LEU A 28 0.21 -10.01 -1.96
N ASP A 29 1.30 -10.79 -1.85
CA ASP A 29 1.21 -12.25 -1.70
C ASP A 29 0.37 -12.64 -0.47
N GLU A 30 0.57 -11.97 0.67
CA GLU A 30 -0.19 -12.19 1.90
C GLU A 30 -1.64 -11.73 1.74
N PHE A 31 -1.89 -10.54 1.17
CA PHE A 31 -3.23 -10.03 0.91
C PHE A 31 -4.05 -11.01 0.07
N TYR A 32 -3.49 -11.53 -1.02
CA TYR A 32 -4.19 -12.50 -1.87
C TYR A 32 -4.42 -13.85 -1.19
N ARG A 33 -3.57 -14.23 -0.23
CA ARG A 33 -3.81 -15.41 0.60
C ARG A 33 -5.00 -15.16 1.54
N GLU A 34 -4.99 -14.05 2.27
CA GLU A 34 -6.03 -13.71 3.25
C GLU A 34 -7.37 -13.37 2.59
N LEU A 35 -7.36 -12.92 1.33
CA LEU A 35 -8.55 -12.71 0.53
C LEU A 35 -9.37 -13.99 0.38
N ARG A 36 -8.72 -15.15 0.20
CA ARG A 36 -9.38 -16.45 0.00
C ARG A 36 -10.12 -16.94 1.25
N VAL A 37 -9.72 -16.45 2.42
CA VAL A 37 -10.32 -16.81 3.72
C VAL A 37 -11.15 -15.66 4.31
N GLY A 38 -11.35 -14.57 3.57
CA GLY A 38 -12.20 -13.45 3.97
C GLY A 38 -11.56 -12.49 4.99
N ALA A 39 -10.23 -12.54 5.19
CA ALA A 39 -9.52 -11.73 6.18
C ALA A 39 -8.79 -10.51 5.59
N ALA A 40 -8.77 -10.36 4.25
CA ALA A 40 -8.02 -9.31 3.55
C ALA A 40 -8.30 -7.86 3.99
N ALA A 41 -9.53 -7.55 4.44
CA ALA A 41 -9.89 -6.21 4.88
C ALA A 41 -9.03 -5.72 6.08
N ALA A 42 -8.64 -6.63 6.97
CA ALA A 42 -7.82 -6.28 8.13
C ALA A 42 -6.41 -5.82 7.72
N LEU A 43 -5.89 -6.29 6.59
CA LEU A 43 -4.52 -6.04 6.15
C LEU A 43 -4.30 -4.63 5.60
N ILE A 44 -5.39 -3.92 5.27
CA ILE A 44 -5.37 -2.53 4.78
C ILE A 44 -6.06 -1.56 5.76
N ALA A 45 -6.60 -2.04 6.88
CA ALA A 45 -7.40 -1.22 7.79
C ALA A 45 -6.55 -0.20 8.56
N GLU A 46 -5.36 -0.61 9.03
CA GLU A 46 -4.47 0.25 9.81
C GLU A 46 -3.85 1.35 8.95
N VAL A 47 -3.77 2.56 9.52
CA VAL A 47 -3.16 3.72 8.86
C VAL A 47 -1.65 3.53 8.77
N PRO A 48 -1.06 3.49 7.56
CA PRO A 48 0.39 3.38 7.43
C PRO A 48 1.10 4.67 7.85
N GLU A 49 2.27 4.52 8.47
CA GLU A 49 3.15 5.65 8.78
C GLU A 49 3.49 6.47 7.52
N ALA A 50 3.74 7.78 7.70
CA ALA A 50 4.16 8.64 6.61
C ALA A 50 5.52 8.22 6.05
N LEU A 51 5.59 8.05 4.74
CA LEU A 51 6.84 7.73 4.04
C LEU A 51 7.58 9.01 3.60
N PRO A 52 8.93 8.99 3.61
CA PRO A 52 9.73 10.15 3.24
C PRO A 52 9.68 10.46 1.74
N SER A 53 9.47 9.45 0.88
CA SER A 53 9.20 9.67 -0.55
C SER A 53 7.72 9.99 -0.73
N PRO A 54 7.37 11.17 -1.27
CA PRO A 54 5.98 11.50 -1.61
C PRO A 54 5.37 10.50 -2.58
N GLU A 55 6.14 10.01 -3.54
CA GLU A 55 5.70 9.04 -4.55
C GLU A 55 5.35 7.69 -3.91
N GLU A 56 6.22 7.15 -3.05
CA GLU A 56 5.91 5.91 -2.31
C GLU A 56 4.72 6.12 -1.37
N HIS A 57 4.64 7.27 -0.68
CA HIS A 57 3.53 7.60 0.24
C HIS A 57 2.18 7.68 -0.48
N ALA A 58 2.16 8.32 -1.65
CA ALA A 58 1.01 8.40 -2.52
C ALA A 58 0.62 7.03 -3.08
N PHE A 59 1.60 6.29 -3.58
CA PHE A 59 1.38 4.96 -4.17
C PHE A 59 0.81 3.97 -3.15
N LEU A 60 1.23 4.05 -1.89
CA LEU A 60 0.68 3.21 -0.81
C LEU A 60 -0.81 3.48 -0.58
N GLY A 61 -1.25 4.74 -0.69
CA GLY A 61 -2.66 5.14 -0.69
C GLY A 61 -3.43 4.54 -1.85
N ALA A 62 -2.92 4.73 -3.06
CA ALA A 62 -3.52 4.20 -4.28
C ALA A 62 -3.66 2.66 -4.25
N VAL A 63 -2.67 1.95 -3.69
CA VAL A 63 -2.75 0.49 -3.51
C VAL A 63 -3.86 0.12 -2.52
N GLY A 64 -3.91 0.75 -1.34
CA GLY A 64 -4.96 0.47 -0.35
C GLY A 64 -6.37 0.68 -0.91
N GLU A 65 -6.60 1.78 -1.61
CA GLU A 65 -7.87 2.08 -2.26
C GLU A 65 -8.19 1.09 -3.37
N HIS A 66 -7.23 0.82 -4.27
CA HIS A 66 -7.41 -0.13 -5.37
C HIS A 66 -7.79 -1.52 -4.86
N LEU A 67 -7.10 -2.03 -3.84
CA LEU A 67 -7.40 -3.32 -3.22
C LEU A 67 -8.79 -3.32 -2.57
N ALA A 68 -9.18 -2.25 -1.87
CA ALA A 68 -10.50 -2.19 -1.28
C ALA A 68 -11.60 -2.22 -2.35
N LEU A 69 -11.52 -1.34 -3.35
CA LEU A 69 -12.50 -1.23 -4.41
C LEU A 69 -12.58 -2.50 -5.27
N ARG A 70 -11.43 -3.07 -5.64
CA ARG A 70 -11.38 -4.22 -6.55
C ARG A 70 -12.03 -5.48 -5.96
N TRP A 71 -12.00 -5.63 -4.64
CA TRP A 71 -12.57 -6.78 -3.93
C TRP A 71 -13.77 -6.43 -3.04
N ASN A 72 -14.39 -5.27 -3.25
CA ASN A 72 -15.58 -4.82 -2.53
C ASN A 72 -15.41 -4.87 -0.99
N LEU A 73 -14.24 -4.46 -0.52
CA LEU A 73 -13.93 -4.28 0.91
C LEU A 73 -14.25 -2.84 1.32
N ALA A 74 -14.30 -2.59 2.63
CA ALA A 74 -14.39 -1.23 3.14
C ALA A 74 -13.14 -0.42 2.72
N VAL A 75 -13.34 0.73 2.08
CA VAL A 75 -12.26 1.63 1.68
C VAL A 75 -11.76 2.37 2.94
N PRO A 76 -10.48 2.22 3.33
CA PRO A 76 -9.96 2.91 4.51
C PRO A 76 -9.88 4.42 4.27
N ALA A 77 -10.38 5.23 5.20
CA ALA A 77 -10.39 6.71 5.04
C ALA A 77 -8.99 7.32 4.82
N TRP A 78 -7.93 6.64 5.29
CA TRP A 78 -6.56 7.12 5.14
C TRP A 78 -6.06 7.09 3.69
N THR A 79 -6.70 6.33 2.79
CA THR A 79 -6.30 6.26 1.38
C THR A 79 -6.57 7.58 0.66
N ASP A 80 -7.59 8.33 1.09
CA ASP A 80 -8.01 9.64 0.55
C ASP A 80 -7.40 10.83 1.33
N ASP A 81 -6.39 10.57 2.18
CA ASP A 81 -5.72 11.66 2.89
C ASP A 81 -4.97 12.59 1.92
N ARG A 82 -5.15 13.91 2.08
CA ARG A 82 -4.59 14.93 1.18
C ARG A 82 -3.06 14.87 1.06
N SER A 83 -2.34 14.34 2.07
CA SER A 83 -0.88 14.16 2.01
C SER A 83 -0.43 13.14 0.96
N ARG A 84 -1.34 12.26 0.50
CA ARG A 84 -1.07 11.21 -0.50
C ARG A 84 -1.34 11.67 -1.93
N PHE A 85 -1.74 12.92 -2.14
CA PHE A 85 -1.96 13.48 -3.47
C PHE A 85 -0.70 14.18 -3.97
N LEU A 86 -0.14 13.67 -5.07
CA LEU A 86 1.02 14.26 -5.71
C LEU A 86 0.66 15.56 -6.44
N ARG A 87 1.60 16.51 -6.44
CA ARG A 87 1.44 17.80 -7.16
C ARG A 87 1.64 17.69 -8.67
N ARG A 88 2.21 16.58 -9.13
CA ARG A 88 2.51 16.29 -10.54
C ARG A 88 2.18 14.83 -10.81
N PRO A 89 1.76 14.48 -12.04
CA PRO A 89 1.61 13.09 -12.45
C PRO A 89 2.91 12.31 -12.20
N TYR A 90 2.75 11.08 -11.72
CA TYR A 90 3.84 10.15 -11.46
C TYR A 90 3.44 8.77 -11.98
N PHE A 91 4.40 8.09 -12.61
CA PHE A 91 4.22 6.77 -13.17
C PHE A 91 5.34 5.86 -12.65
N THR A 92 4.98 4.65 -12.24
CA THR A 92 5.95 3.64 -11.78
C THR A 92 6.69 2.96 -12.93
N THR A 93 6.31 3.26 -14.17
CA THR A 93 6.92 2.78 -15.41
C THR A 93 7.32 3.97 -16.29
N PRO A 94 8.26 3.78 -17.23
CA PRO A 94 8.41 4.70 -18.33
C PRO A 94 7.08 4.87 -19.09
N ILE A 95 6.84 6.06 -19.62
CA ILE A 95 5.76 6.29 -20.56
C ILE A 95 6.30 5.97 -21.95
N GLU A 96 5.73 4.97 -22.62
CA GLU A 96 5.99 4.73 -24.04
C GLU A 96 5.22 5.79 -24.86
N GLY A 97 5.93 6.45 -25.78
CA GLY A 97 5.39 7.52 -26.63
C GLY A 97 4.95 7.03 -28.00
#